data_AF-A0AAC9LMS3-F1
#
_entry.id   AF-A0AAC9LMS3-F1
#
_cell.length_a   1.000
_cell.length_b   1.000
_cell.length_c   1.000
_cell.angle_alpha   90.00
_cell.angle_beta   90.00
_cell.angle_gamma   90.00
#
_symmetry.space_group_name_H-M   'P 1'
#
loop_
_entity.id
_entity.type
_entity.pdbx_description
1 polymer ?
#
loop_
_entity_poly.entity_id
_entity_poly.type
_entity_poly.pdbx_seq_one_letter_code
_entity_poly.pdbx_strand_id
1 'polypeptide(L)'
;MSASIFNLLPNLKPFHHETHYDDLFLNQNWVLVNGISKKKAIYVFKDENTLQISESKTTTETSWCIEAKNTFSIVTEDGETTVKAYFKDDDVLVLTKIKTDDYAIFINESSYSESLNSLEDVQQFLHNKYKNKATSLIYDHEFYYIEKSKEFGPFTVEELTKKVQEESISPYCFVRDLNEHDYSNRLRIRDLIKEL
;
A
#
# COMPACT_ATOMS: atom_id res chain seq x y z
N MET A 1 -8.17 -18.45 -19.44
CA MET A 1 -8.57 -17.08 -19.07
C MET A 1 -7.49 -16.56 -18.14
N SER A 2 -6.63 -15.66 -18.63
CA SER A 2 -5.66 -14.96 -17.78
C SER A 2 -6.45 -14.19 -16.72
N ALA A 3 -6.12 -14.37 -15.44
CA ALA A 3 -6.68 -13.51 -14.41
C ALA A 3 -6.14 -12.10 -14.68
N SER A 4 -7.03 -11.18 -15.04
CA SER A 4 -6.66 -9.77 -15.23
C SER A 4 -5.98 -9.26 -13.96
N ILE A 5 -4.91 -8.47 -14.09
CA ILE A 5 -4.17 -7.91 -12.94
C ILE A 5 -5.09 -7.14 -11.98
N PHE A 6 -6.18 -6.56 -12.49
CA PHE A 6 -7.20 -5.88 -11.69
C PHE A 6 -8.00 -6.81 -10.76
N ASN A 7 -8.08 -8.11 -11.08
CA ASN A 7 -8.67 -9.12 -10.20
C ASN A 7 -7.68 -9.56 -9.12
N LEU A 8 -6.37 -9.51 -9.39
CA LEU A 8 -5.32 -9.88 -8.44
C LEU A 8 -4.99 -8.72 -7.49
N LEU A 9 -4.99 -7.48 -7.99
CA LEU A 9 -4.77 -6.26 -7.25
C LEU A 9 -6.00 -5.36 -7.42
N PRO A 10 -7.03 -5.51 -6.56
CA PRO A 10 -8.20 -4.64 -6.62
C PRO A 10 -7.85 -3.20 -6.23
N ASN A 11 -8.67 -2.25 -6.68
CA ASN A 11 -8.59 -0.83 -6.33
C ASN A 11 -7.33 -0.10 -6.83
N LEU A 12 -6.83 -0.49 -8.01
CA LEU A 12 -5.78 0.27 -8.71
C LEU A 12 -6.32 1.63 -9.16
N LYS A 13 -5.62 2.71 -8.80
CA LYS A 13 -5.92 4.08 -9.21
C LYS A 13 -5.03 4.47 -10.39
N PRO A 14 -5.56 5.07 -11.47
CA PRO A 14 -4.74 5.53 -12.57
C PRO A 14 -3.75 6.60 -12.10
N PHE A 15 -2.59 6.68 -12.76
CA PHE A 15 -1.66 7.77 -12.53
C PHE A 15 -2.28 9.13 -12.86
N HIS A 16 -2.03 10.12 -12.00
CA HIS A 16 -2.44 11.51 -12.16
C HIS A 16 -1.23 12.40 -11.96
N HIS A 17 -0.94 13.25 -12.95
CA HIS A 17 0.24 14.09 -12.93
C HIS A 17 0.26 15.05 -11.72
N GLU A 18 -0.88 15.67 -11.41
CA GLU A 18 -0.99 16.69 -10.35
C GLU A 18 -0.74 16.13 -8.95
N THR A 19 -1.01 14.85 -8.71
CA THR A 19 -0.97 14.26 -7.37
C THR A 19 0.16 13.25 -7.17
N HIS A 20 0.69 12.67 -8.25
CA HIS A 20 1.66 11.58 -8.14
C HIS A 20 3.02 11.90 -8.77
N TYR A 21 3.10 12.82 -9.73
CA TYR A 21 4.32 13.00 -10.54
C TYR A 21 5.53 13.37 -9.69
N ASP A 22 5.46 14.50 -8.97
CA ASP A 22 6.59 15.01 -8.20
C ASP A 22 6.78 14.26 -6.87
N ASP A 23 5.69 14.05 -6.13
CA ASP A 23 5.75 13.55 -4.76
C ASP A 23 6.00 12.05 -4.66
N LEU A 24 5.41 11.26 -5.56
CA LEU A 24 5.36 9.80 -5.43
C LEU A 24 6.14 9.07 -6.52
N PHE A 25 6.26 9.63 -7.72
CA PHE A 25 6.75 8.91 -8.89
C PHE A 25 8.20 9.24 -9.25
N LEU A 26 8.53 10.52 -9.37
CA LEU A 26 9.84 10.98 -9.80
C LEU A 26 10.93 10.75 -8.77
N ASN A 27 12.13 10.43 -9.24
CA ASN A 27 13.34 10.28 -8.44
C ASN A 27 13.23 9.28 -7.28
N GLN A 28 12.28 8.35 -7.38
CA GLN A 28 12.10 7.25 -6.44
C GLN A 28 12.75 5.97 -6.94
N ASN A 29 13.16 5.09 -6.03
CA ASN A 29 13.77 3.80 -6.33
C ASN A 29 12.71 2.73 -6.49
N TRP A 30 12.28 2.47 -7.72
CA TRP A 30 11.24 1.48 -8.03
C TRP A 30 11.83 0.09 -8.26
N VAL A 31 11.69 -0.81 -7.30
CA VAL A 31 12.17 -2.20 -7.40
C VAL A 31 11.18 -3.04 -8.19
N LEU A 32 11.63 -3.66 -9.28
CA LEU A 32 10.80 -4.57 -10.08
C LEU A 32 10.56 -5.90 -9.35
N VAL A 33 9.32 -6.15 -8.94
CA VAL A 33 8.92 -7.34 -8.19
C VAL A 33 8.85 -8.58 -9.08
N ASN A 34 8.22 -8.48 -10.26
CA ASN A 34 8.00 -9.64 -11.14
C ASN A 34 9.30 -10.34 -11.58
N GLY A 35 10.43 -9.63 -11.53
CA GLY A 35 11.76 -10.13 -11.92
C GLY A 35 12.70 -10.45 -10.75
N ILE A 36 12.32 -10.13 -9.50
CA ILE A 36 13.25 -10.10 -8.36
C ILE A 36 13.85 -11.48 -8.05
N SER A 37 13.11 -12.55 -8.31
CA SER A 37 13.58 -13.94 -8.13
C SER A 37 14.75 -14.32 -9.04
N LYS A 38 14.91 -13.62 -10.17
CA LYS A 38 16.02 -13.82 -11.11
C LYS A 38 17.14 -12.82 -10.83
N LYS A 39 16.80 -11.54 -10.77
CA LYS A 39 17.74 -10.43 -10.60
C LYS A 39 16.98 -9.21 -10.08
N LYS A 40 17.55 -8.54 -9.07
CA LYS A 40 17.07 -7.24 -8.62
C LYS A 40 17.35 -6.19 -9.70
N ALA A 41 16.31 -5.47 -10.09
CA ALA A 41 16.37 -4.33 -10.98
C ALA A 41 15.63 -3.15 -10.33
N ILE A 42 16.29 -1.98 -10.30
CA ILE A 42 15.77 -0.74 -9.73
C ILE A 42 15.60 0.26 -10.85
N TYR A 43 14.42 0.85 -10.93
CA TYR A 43 14.02 1.82 -11.94
C TYR A 43 13.88 3.18 -11.29
N VAL A 44 14.48 4.21 -11.88
CA VAL A 44 14.36 5.59 -11.41
C VAL A 44 13.90 6.47 -12.56
N PHE A 45 12.67 6.96 -12.48
CA PHE A 45 12.09 7.88 -13.45
C PHE A 45 12.51 9.31 -13.09
N LYS A 46 13.27 9.96 -13.97
CA LYS A 46 13.74 11.34 -13.80
C LYS A 46 12.95 12.33 -14.66
N ASP A 47 12.89 13.57 -14.20
CA ASP A 47 12.19 14.70 -14.82
C ASP A 47 12.66 15.03 -16.25
N GLU A 48 13.92 14.73 -16.59
CA GLU A 48 14.48 14.89 -17.94
C GLU A 48 14.12 13.77 -18.93
N ASN A 49 12.94 13.14 -18.78
CA ASN A 49 12.51 12.00 -19.61
C ASN A 49 13.50 10.81 -19.61
N THR A 50 14.36 10.76 -18.58
CA THR A 50 15.43 9.77 -18.45
C THR A 50 14.99 8.71 -17.46
N LEU A 51 15.05 7.45 -17.87
CA LEU A 51 14.80 6.29 -17.03
C LEU A 51 16.14 5.63 -16.75
N GLN A 52 16.54 5.61 -15.49
CA GLN A 52 17.71 4.86 -15.06
C GLN A 52 17.29 3.46 -14.61
N ILE A 53 17.94 2.45 -15.13
CA ILE A 53 17.71 1.06 -14.77
C ILE A 53 19.01 0.52 -14.19
N SER A 54 19.03 0.29 -12.88
CA SER A 54 20.16 -0.28 -12.17
C SER A 54 19.90 -1.76 -11.91
N GLU A 55 20.74 -2.61 -12.49
CA GLU A 55 20.69 -4.05 -12.26
C GLU A 55 22.06 -4.56 -11.81
N SER A 56 22.11 -5.16 -10.62
CA SER A 56 23.36 -5.60 -9.98
C SER A 56 24.39 -4.47 -9.82
N LYS A 57 25.31 -4.29 -10.79
CA LYS A 57 26.38 -3.26 -10.78
C LYS A 57 26.40 -2.40 -12.03
N THR A 58 25.49 -2.63 -12.96
CA THR A 58 25.38 -1.89 -14.22
C THR A 58 24.17 -0.98 -14.13
N THR A 59 24.35 0.30 -14.49
CA THR A 59 23.26 1.24 -14.65
C THR A 59 23.17 1.63 -16.11
N THR A 60 22.00 1.41 -16.69
CA THR A 60 21.68 1.78 -18.06
C THR A 60 20.73 2.96 -18.02
N GLU A 61 20.90 3.90 -18.95
CA GLU A 61 19.98 5.01 -19.13
C GLU A 61 19.20 4.82 -20.42
N THR A 62 17.89 5.01 -20.32
CA THR A 62 16.95 4.95 -21.43
C THR A 62 15.94 6.09 -21.30
N SER A 63 14.95 6.15 -22.18
CA SER A 63 13.98 7.23 -22.20
C SER A 63 12.58 6.76 -21.81
N TRP A 64 11.82 7.69 -21.22
CA TRP A 64 10.40 7.52 -20.94
C TRP A 64 9.67 8.86 -21.12
N CYS A 65 8.38 8.81 -21.42
CA CYS A 65 7.54 10.00 -21.46
C CYS A 65 6.08 9.68 -21.12
N ILE A 66 5.35 10.69 -20.68
CA ILE A 66 3.91 10.61 -20.50
C ILE A 66 3.27 11.03 -21.82
N GLU A 67 2.58 10.12 -22.49
CA GLU A 67 1.88 10.43 -23.74
C GLU A 67 0.56 11.15 -23.47
N ALA A 68 -0.26 10.56 -22.59
CA ALA A 68 -1.57 11.11 -22.23
C ALA A 68 -2.11 10.45 -20.96
N LYS A 69 -2.58 11.26 -20.01
CA LYS A 69 -3.19 10.80 -18.74
C LYS A 69 -2.24 9.84 -18.01
N ASN A 70 -2.63 8.57 -17.90
CA ASN A 70 -1.84 7.52 -17.27
C ASN A 70 -1.13 6.61 -18.28
N THR A 71 -1.01 7.02 -19.54
CA THR A 71 -0.31 6.30 -20.60
C THR A 71 1.11 6.83 -20.74
N PHE A 72 2.06 5.91 -20.73
CA PHE A 72 3.49 6.17 -20.75
C PHE A 72 4.11 5.45 -21.95
N SER A 73 5.05 6.09 -22.63
CA SER A 73 5.99 5.40 -23.50
C SER A 73 7.29 5.16 -22.74
N ILE A 74 7.82 3.95 -22.83
CA ILE A 74 9.08 3.55 -22.19
C ILE A 74 9.92 2.84 -23.24
N VAL A 75 11.16 3.29 -23.38
CA VAL A 75 12.15 2.63 -24.24
C VAL A 75 12.90 1.60 -23.40
N THR A 76 12.88 0.33 -23.81
CA THR A 76 13.69 -0.73 -23.21
C THR A 76 14.64 -1.32 -24.26
N GLU A 77 15.45 -2.31 -23.87
CA GLU A 77 16.34 -3.02 -24.80
C GLU A 77 15.57 -3.68 -25.97
N ASP A 78 14.32 -4.08 -25.73
CA ASP A 78 13.44 -4.69 -26.74
C ASP A 78 12.75 -3.66 -27.64
N GLY A 79 12.96 -2.36 -27.40
CA GLY A 79 12.38 -1.25 -28.14
C GLY A 79 11.38 -0.42 -27.32
N GLU A 80 10.64 0.44 -28.02
CA GLU A 80 9.64 1.32 -27.41
C GLU A 80 8.35 0.55 -27.11
N THR A 81 7.85 0.67 -25.88
CA THR A 81 6.61 0.05 -25.44
C THR A 81 5.70 1.06 -24.76
N THR A 82 4.41 1.00 -25.08
CA THR A 82 3.39 1.83 -24.44
C THR A 82 2.73 1.07 -23.30
N VAL A 83 2.69 1.68 -22.12
CA VAL A 83 2.12 1.10 -20.90
C VAL A 83 1.13 2.06 -20.26
N LYS A 84 0.22 1.51 -19.43
CA LYS A 84 -0.61 2.30 -18.53
C LYS A 84 -0.11 2.16 -17.10
N ALA A 85 0.09 3.27 -16.42
CA ALA A 85 0.51 3.31 -15.03
C ALA A 85 -0.67 3.41 -14.06
N TYR A 86 -0.59 2.65 -12.98
CA TYR A 86 -1.56 2.66 -11.89
C TYR A 86 -0.84 2.56 -10.55
N PHE A 87 -1.38 3.21 -9.54
CA PHE A 87 -0.95 3.10 -8.15
C PHE A 87 -1.94 2.23 -7.39
N LYS A 88 -1.44 1.23 -6.65
CA LYS A 88 -2.25 0.48 -5.67
C LYS A 88 -2.37 1.25 -4.36
N ASP A 89 -1.30 1.94 -4.00
CA ASP A 89 -1.12 2.90 -2.92
C ASP A 89 0.20 3.65 -3.19
N ASP A 90 0.63 4.48 -2.24
CA ASP A 90 1.75 5.41 -2.41
C ASP A 90 3.11 4.75 -2.67
N ASP A 91 3.28 3.45 -2.36
CA ASP A 91 4.56 2.74 -2.57
C ASP A 91 4.47 1.60 -3.58
N VAL A 92 3.29 1.34 -4.17
CA VAL A 92 3.12 0.23 -5.11
C VAL A 92 2.60 0.75 -6.45
N LEU A 93 3.48 0.71 -7.44
CA LEU A 93 3.22 1.10 -8.83
C LEU A 93 3.03 -0.16 -9.69
N VAL A 94 2.06 -0.11 -10.60
CA VAL A 94 1.76 -1.18 -11.56
C VAL A 94 1.75 -0.60 -12.96
N LEU A 95 2.58 -1.14 -13.85
CA LEU A 95 2.59 -0.81 -15.26
C LEU A 95 1.99 -1.97 -16.05
N THR A 96 0.96 -1.70 -16.85
CA THR A 96 0.32 -2.72 -17.71
C THR A 96 0.58 -2.40 -19.17
N LYS A 97 1.08 -3.35 -19.94
CA LYS A 97 1.34 -3.15 -21.37
C LYS A 97 0.04 -3.01 -22.14
N ILE A 98 -0.02 -2.07 -23.07
CA ILE A 98 -1.21 -1.88 -23.91
C ILE A 98 -1.21 -2.98 -24.99
N LYS A 99 -2.36 -3.66 -25.18
CA LYS A 99 -2.59 -4.79 -26.11
C LYS A 99 -2.09 -6.17 -25.67
N THR A 100 -1.39 -6.29 -24.54
CA THR A 100 -1.07 -7.59 -23.93
C THR A 100 -1.57 -7.65 -22.49
N ASP A 101 -1.64 -8.84 -21.91
CA ASP A 101 -1.96 -9.01 -20.48
C ASP A 101 -0.70 -8.90 -19.60
N ASP A 102 0.42 -8.44 -20.15
CA ASP A 102 1.69 -8.32 -19.43
C ASP A 102 1.66 -7.12 -18.49
N TYR A 103 2.21 -7.31 -17.30
CA TYR A 103 2.31 -6.27 -16.29
C TYR A 103 3.62 -6.37 -15.52
N ALA A 104 4.03 -5.23 -14.98
CA ALA A 104 5.16 -5.10 -14.07
C ALA A 104 4.69 -4.40 -12.79
N ILE A 105 5.01 -5.01 -11.65
CA ILE A 105 4.76 -4.46 -10.32
C ILE A 105 6.07 -3.92 -9.78
N PHE A 106 6.02 -2.71 -9.24
CA PHE A 106 7.12 -2.03 -8.62
C PHE A 106 6.78 -1.65 -7.19
N ILE A 107 7.78 -1.72 -6.32
CA ILE A 107 7.70 -1.22 -4.95
C ILE A 107 8.72 -0.10 -4.77
N ASN A 108 8.31 1.02 -4.19
CA ASN A 108 9.21 2.12 -3.87
C ASN A 108 10.10 1.73 -2.68
N GLU A 109 11.40 1.58 -2.90
CA GLU A 109 12.41 1.31 -1.87
C GLU A 109 12.87 2.61 -1.17
N SER A 110 12.68 3.79 -1.77
CA SER A 110 13.08 5.08 -1.17
C SER A 110 12.30 5.42 0.10
N SER A 111 11.07 4.91 0.23
CA SER A 111 10.24 5.09 1.42
C SER A 111 10.70 4.25 2.62
N TYR A 112 11.71 3.38 2.48
CA TYR A 112 12.03 2.36 3.48
C TYR A 112 13.54 2.23 3.77
N SER A 113 13.86 1.83 5.00
CA SER A 113 15.24 1.58 5.44
C SER A 113 15.78 0.19 5.07
N GLU A 114 14.89 -0.76 4.79
CA GLU A 114 15.23 -2.14 4.45
C GLU A 114 15.20 -2.36 2.95
N SER A 115 16.20 -3.06 2.43
CA SER A 115 16.35 -3.29 1.00
C SER A 115 15.60 -4.53 0.54
N LEU A 116 14.84 -4.39 -0.56
CA LEU A 116 14.09 -5.50 -1.15
C LEU A 116 15.01 -6.27 -2.11
N ASN A 117 15.52 -7.43 -1.70
CA ASN A 117 16.48 -8.19 -2.50
C ASN A 117 15.97 -9.56 -2.96
N SER A 118 14.93 -10.07 -2.31
CA SER A 118 14.36 -11.39 -2.55
C SER A 118 12.83 -11.36 -2.61
N LEU A 119 12.24 -12.47 -3.05
CA LEU A 119 10.78 -12.62 -3.02
C LEU A 119 10.26 -12.67 -1.58
N GLU A 120 11.03 -13.28 -0.68
CA GLU A 120 10.75 -13.33 0.75
C GLU A 120 10.68 -11.92 1.35
N ASP A 121 11.63 -11.04 1.01
CA ASP A 121 11.62 -9.64 1.47
C ASP A 121 10.35 -8.92 0.99
N VAL A 122 9.97 -9.12 -0.28
CA VAL A 122 8.74 -8.54 -0.84
C VAL A 122 7.50 -9.07 -0.13
N GLN A 123 7.43 -10.37 0.15
CA GLN A 123 6.29 -10.97 0.86
C GLN A 123 6.17 -10.42 2.27
N GLN A 124 7.29 -10.37 3.00
CA GLN A 124 7.34 -9.83 4.35
C GLN A 124 6.96 -8.35 4.37
N PHE A 125 7.46 -7.57 3.40
CA PHE A 125 7.12 -6.17 3.22
C PHE A 125 5.62 -5.96 3.02
N LEU A 126 5.03 -6.62 2.03
CA LEU A 126 3.60 -6.48 1.73
C LEU A 126 2.75 -6.96 2.92
N HIS A 127 3.14 -8.08 3.54
CA HIS A 127 2.45 -8.60 4.72
C HIS A 127 2.46 -7.58 5.86
N ASN A 128 3.62 -7.06 6.23
CA ASN A 128 3.76 -6.09 7.31
C ASN A 128 3.02 -4.79 7.00
N LYS A 129 3.17 -4.25 5.79
CA LYS A 129 2.51 -3.01 5.36
C LYS A 129 0.99 -3.12 5.48
N TYR A 130 0.40 -4.16 4.89
CA TYR A 130 -1.06 -4.29 4.87
C TYR A 130 -1.62 -4.78 6.21
N LYS A 131 -0.85 -5.55 6.99
CA LYS A 131 -1.20 -5.87 8.37
C LYS A 131 -1.24 -4.60 9.21
N ASN A 132 -0.18 -3.80 9.18
CA ASN A 132 -0.10 -2.55 9.94
C ASN A 132 -1.19 -1.55 9.53
N LYS A 133 -1.52 -1.46 8.24
CA LYS A 133 -2.63 -0.64 7.77
C LYS A 133 -3.98 -1.11 8.31
N ALA A 134 -4.21 -2.43 8.36
CA ALA A 134 -5.43 -2.96 8.96
C ALA A 134 -5.47 -2.67 10.46
N THR A 135 -4.34 -2.87 11.16
CA THR A 135 -4.23 -2.56 12.59
C THR A 135 -4.41 -1.06 12.86
N SER A 136 -3.82 -0.16 12.07
CA SER A 136 -3.97 1.29 12.23
C SER A 136 -5.41 1.73 12.00
N LEU A 137 -6.08 1.17 10.98
CA LEU A 137 -7.50 1.42 10.76
C LEU A 137 -8.35 0.98 11.95
N ILE A 138 -7.98 -0.09 12.66
CA ILE A 138 -8.65 -0.53 13.90
C ILE A 138 -8.34 0.43 15.06
N TYR A 139 -7.10 0.92 15.16
CA TYR A 139 -6.71 1.90 16.19
C TYR A 139 -7.42 3.25 16.01
N ASP A 140 -7.51 3.74 14.78
CA ASP A 140 -8.19 4.99 14.44
C ASP A 140 -9.72 4.85 14.53
N HIS A 141 -10.21 3.61 14.60
CA HIS A 141 -11.64 3.34 14.70
C HIS A 141 -12.17 3.66 16.09
N GLU A 142 -13.32 4.31 16.11
CA GLU A 142 -13.95 4.76 17.33
C GLU A 142 -15.08 3.84 17.76
N PHE A 143 -15.18 3.62 19.08
CA PHE A 143 -16.16 2.75 19.70
C PHE A 143 -16.89 3.47 20.83
N TYR A 144 -18.16 3.12 21.00
CA TYR A 144 -18.93 3.47 22.20
C TYR A 144 -18.95 2.28 23.16
N TYR A 145 -18.65 2.50 24.44
CA TYR A 145 -18.83 1.48 25.47
C TYR A 145 -20.05 1.77 26.34
N ILE A 146 -20.67 0.71 26.86
CA ILE A 146 -21.79 0.82 27.80
C ILE A 146 -21.36 0.36 29.19
N GLU A 147 -21.59 1.19 30.20
CA GLU A 147 -21.43 0.86 31.61
C GLU A 147 -22.62 1.39 32.40
N LYS A 148 -23.17 0.58 33.33
CA LYS A 148 -24.30 0.98 34.19
C LYS A 148 -25.50 1.55 33.38
N SER A 149 -25.77 0.93 32.23
CA SER A 149 -26.84 1.34 31.29
C SER A 149 -26.68 2.75 30.70
N LYS A 150 -25.47 3.30 30.72
CA LYS A 150 -25.12 4.56 30.07
C LYS A 150 -24.03 4.30 29.03
N GLU A 151 -24.19 4.93 27.87
CA GLU A 151 -23.23 4.88 26.78
C GLU A 151 -22.21 6.01 26.91
N PHE A 152 -20.97 5.71 26.56
CA PHE A 152 -19.84 6.63 26.62
C PHE A 152 -18.98 6.45 25.37
N GLY A 153 -18.59 7.56 24.75
CA GLY A 153 -17.77 7.57 23.54
C GLY A 153 -18.12 8.76 22.64
N PRO A 154 -17.58 8.77 21.41
CA PRO A 154 -16.67 7.76 20.85
C PRO A 154 -15.29 7.76 21.53
N PHE A 155 -14.60 6.60 21.52
CA PHE A 155 -13.21 6.44 21.97
C PHE A 155 -12.44 5.48 21.06
N THR A 156 -11.15 5.71 20.87
CA THR A 156 -10.28 4.76 20.16
C THR A 156 -9.92 3.54 21.02
N VAL A 157 -9.38 2.48 20.38
CA VAL A 157 -8.86 1.31 21.12
C VAL A 157 -7.74 1.71 22.09
N GLU A 158 -6.92 2.70 21.73
CA GLU A 158 -5.85 3.22 22.59
C GLU A 158 -6.42 3.89 23.85
N GLU A 159 -7.42 4.76 23.69
CA GLU A 159 -8.08 5.42 24.81
C GLU A 159 -8.81 4.44 25.73
N LEU A 160 -9.48 3.43 25.16
CA LEU A 160 -10.12 2.36 25.93
C LEU A 160 -9.07 1.53 26.68
N THR A 161 -7.94 1.21 26.05
CA THR A 161 -6.83 0.48 26.69
C THR A 161 -6.26 1.25 27.87
N LYS A 162 -6.02 2.55 27.70
CA LYS A 162 -5.55 3.43 28.78
C LYS A 162 -6.55 3.50 29.93
N LYS A 163 -7.84 3.67 29.62
CA LYS A 163 -8.91 3.68 30.63
C LYS A 163 -9.00 2.37 31.42
N VAL A 164 -8.77 1.22 30.79
CA VAL A 164 -8.71 -0.10 31.45
C VAL A 164 -7.46 -0.21 32.33
N GLN A 165 -6.30 0.25 31.86
CA GLN A 165 -5.05 0.25 32.63
C GLN A 165 -5.12 1.16 33.87
N GLU A 166 -5.82 2.28 33.76
CA GLU A 166 -6.11 3.21 34.87
C GLU A 166 -7.24 2.70 35.80
N GLU A 167 -7.76 1.48 35.57
CA GLU A 167 -8.87 0.87 36.30
C GLU A 167 -10.17 1.70 36.30
N SER A 168 -10.29 2.65 35.36
CA SER A 168 -11.43 3.56 35.25
C SER A 168 -12.66 2.91 34.61
N ILE A 169 -12.46 1.87 33.80
CA ILE A 169 -13.51 1.08 33.14
C ILE A 169 -13.16 -0.41 33.19
N SER A 170 -14.18 -1.27 33.18
CA SER A 170 -13.97 -2.72 33.15
C SER A 170 -13.57 -3.21 31.76
N PRO A 171 -12.56 -4.10 31.62
CA PRO A 171 -12.22 -4.72 30.34
C PRO A 171 -13.35 -5.62 29.78
N TYR A 172 -14.36 -5.91 30.58
CA TYR A 172 -15.53 -6.70 30.20
C TYR A 172 -16.71 -5.85 29.71
N CYS A 173 -16.59 -4.52 29.73
CA CYS A 173 -17.61 -3.63 29.16
C CYS A 173 -17.83 -3.96 27.68
N PHE A 174 -19.10 -3.89 27.28
CA PHE A 174 -19.48 -4.09 25.89
C PHE A 174 -19.21 -2.82 25.10
N VAL A 175 -18.73 -3.00 23.87
CA VAL A 175 -18.47 -1.93 22.90
C VAL A 175 -19.29 -2.18 21.64
N ARG A 176 -19.70 -1.10 20.98
CA ARG A 176 -20.22 -1.10 19.62
C ARG A 176 -19.39 -0.14 18.77
N ASP A 177 -19.34 -0.45 17.49
CA ASP A 177 -18.73 0.40 16.47
C ASP A 177 -19.45 1.76 16.34
N LEU A 178 -18.73 2.84 16.02
CA LEU A 178 -19.32 4.14 15.71
C LEU A 178 -20.41 4.04 14.62
N ASN A 179 -20.22 3.17 13.63
CA ASN A 179 -21.12 2.99 12.48
C ASN A 179 -22.29 2.04 12.79
N GLU A 180 -22.28 1.36 13.93
CA GLU A 180 -23.36 0.47 14.35
C GLU A 180 -24.44 1.23 15.11
N HIS A 181 -25.70 0.93 14.79
CA HIS A 181 -26.86 1.59 15.40
C HIS A 181 -27.18 1.07 16.81
N ASP A 182 -26.72 -0.14 17.15
CA ASP A 182 -27.00 -0.78 18.43
C ASP A 182 -25.87 -1.73 18.87
N TYR A 183 -26.05 -2.41 20.00
CA TYR A 183 -25.10 -3.37 20.57
C TYR A 183 -25.40 -4.83 20.16
N SER A 184 -26.04 -5.05 19.00
CA SER A 184 -26.34 -6.40 18.51
C SER A 184 -25.08 -7.19 18.16
N ASN A 185 -24.07 -6.51 17.58
CA ASN A 185 -22.76 -7.09 17.25
C ASN A 185 -21.69 -6.75 18.30
N ARG A 186 -22.11 -6.51 19.55
CA ARG A 186 -21.22 -6.03 20.60
C ARG A 186 -20.02 -6.94 20.83
N LEU A 187 -18.85 -6.32 20.95
CA LEU A 187 -17.61 -6.94 21.43
C LEU A 187 -17.36 -6.54 22.88
N ARG A 188 -16.37 -7.13 23.54
CA ARG A 188 -15.86 -6.59 24.81
C ARG A 188 -14.60 -5.78 24.56
N ILE A 189 -14.33 -4.80 25.43
CA ILE A 189 -13.09 -4.01 25.36
C ILE A 189 -11.86 -4.93 25.31
N ARG A 190 -11.80 -5.97 26.13
CA ARG A 190 -10.70 -6.95 26.11
C ARG A 190 -10.54 -7.68 24.78
N ASP A 191 -11.62 -7.86 24.03
CA ASP A 191 -11.60 -8.59 22.76
C ASP A 191 -10.98 -7.68 21.69
N LEU A 192 -11.22 -6.36 21.75
CA LEU A 192 -10.47 -5.36 20.97
C LEU A 192 -8.98 -5.32 21.33
N ILE A 193 -8.66 -5.37 22.63
CA ILE A 193 -7.27 -5.33 23.12
C ILE A 193 -6.49 -6.60 22.76
N LYS A 194 -7.16 -7.75 22.59
CA LYS A 194 -6.49 -9.04 22.28
C LYS A 194 -6.10 -9.21 20.81
N GLU A 195 -6.76 -8.49 19.92
CA GLU A 195 -6.43 -8.49 18.48
C GLU A 195 -5.30 -7.50 18.14
N LEU A 196 -4.68 -6.90 19.17
CA LEU A 196 -3.43 -6.14 19.12
C LEU A 196 -2.21 -7.08 19.01
#